data_AF-A0A7W0NUU2-F1
#
_entry.id   AF-A0A7W0NUU2-F1
#
_cell.length_a   1.000
_cell.length_b   1.000
_cell.length_c   1.000
_cell.angle_alpha   90.00
_cell.angle_beta   90.00
_cell.angle_gamma   90.00
#
_symmetry.space_group_name_H-M   'P 1'
#
loop_
_entity.id
_entity.type
_entity.pdbx_description
1 polymer ?
#
loop_
_entity_poly.entity_id
_entity_poly.type
_entity_poly.pdbx_seq_one_letter_code
_entity_poly.pdbx_strand_id
1 'polypeptide(L)' 'MKSKLIYLSGAMLDCTDAECRDWREYARLNLKGSVLDPMVRDYRDRPMDGMVDMVHNDKADIDRCDTILV' A
#
# COMPACT_ATOMS: atom_id res chain seq x y z
N MET A 1 23.93 -7.08 1.89
CA MET A 1 22.56 -7.57 2.13
C MET A 1 21.64 -6.91 1.12
N LYS A 2 20.68 -7.65 0.56
CA LYS A 2 19.67 -7.08 -0.36
C LYS A 2 18.73 -6.19 0.46
N SER A 3 18.39 -5.01 -0.04
CA SER A 3 17.35 -4.17 0.58
C SER A 3 16.03 -4.92 0.53
N LYS A 4 15.30 -5.01 1.66
CA LYS A 4 13.97 -5.60 1.68
C LYS A 4 12.95 -4.62 1.09
N LEU A 5 12.01 -5.15 0.30
CA LEU A 5 10.85 -4.42 -0.17
C LEU A 5 9.64 -4.71 0.74
N ILE A 6 9.01 -3.65 1.26
CA ILE A 6 7.94 -3.74 2.24
C ILE A 6 6.65 -3.17 1.65
N TYR A 7 5.59 -3.96 1.60
CA TYR A 7 4.25 -3.52 1.17
C TYR A 7 3.49 -2.88 2.33
N LEU A 8 2.94 -1.67 2.15
CA LEU A 8 2.18 -0.93 3.17
C LEU A 8 0.66 -1.18 3.02
N SER A 9 0.21 -2.37 3.42
CA SER A 9 -1.20 -2.76 3.44
C SER A 9 -2.00 -1.97 4.49
N GLY A 10 -3.33 -2.03 4.46
CA GLY A 10 -4.19 -1.42 5.48
C GLY A 10 -5.28 -0.52 4.89
N ALA A 11 -5.78 0.39 5.73
CA ALA A 11 -6.91 1.29 5.44
C ALA A 11 -6.87 1.91 4.03
N MET A 12 -8.03 1.92 3.36
CA MET A 12 -8.25 2.39 1.98
C MET A 12 -9.71 2.87 1.81
N LEU A 13 -10.63 1.98 1.44
CA LEU A 13 -12.02 2.32 1.13
C LEU A 13 -12.78 2.71 2.41
N ASP A 14 -13.59 3.78 2.32
CA ASP A 14 -14.37 4.36 3.42
C ASP A 14 -13.54 4.81 4.65
N CYS A 15 -12.23 4.98 4.48
CA CYS A 15 -11.33 5.53 5.50
C CYS A 15 -10.93 6.98 5.19
N THR A 16 -10.69 7.74 6.25
CA THR A 16 -10.17 9.12 6.18
C THR A 16 -8.73 9.15 5.66
N ASP A 17 -8.28 10.32 5.20
CA ASP A 17 -6.88 10.49 4.80
C ASP A 17 -5.91 10.24 5.96
N ALA A 18 -6.27 10.60 7.19
CA ALA A 18 -5.44 10.33 8.38
C ALA A 18 -5.24 8.82 8.60
N GLU A 19 -6.32 8.03 8.47
CA GLU A 19 -6.27 6.57 8.59
C GLU A 19 -5.46 5.93 7.45
N CYS A 20 -5.46 6.54 6.27
CA CYS A 20 -4.77 6.01 5.09
C CYS A 20 -3.32 6.48 4.96
N ARG A 21 -2.96 7.70 5.38
CA ARG A 21 -1.68 8.33 4.96
C ARG A 21 -0.70 8.52 6.10
N ASP A 22 -1.17 8.93 7.28
CA ASP A 22 -0.29 9.39 8.36
C ASP A 22 0.68 8.29 8.82
N TRP A 23 0.16 7.08 9.04
CA TRP A 23 0.99 5.96 9.45
C TRP A 23 1.91 5.46 8.33
N ARG A 24 1.48 5.57 7.06
CA ARG A 24 2.29 5.18 5.88
C ARG A 24 3.47 6.13 5.70
N GLU A 25 3.25 7.42 5.92
CA GLU A 25 4.31 8.43 5.94
C GLU A 25 5.29 8.14 7.09
N TYR A 26 4.79 7.88 8.30
CA TYR A 26 5.62 7.47 9.42
C TYR A 26 6.44 6.20 9.10
N ALA A 27 5.81 5.17 8.55
CA ALA A 27 6.46 3.92 8.17
C ALA A 27 7.54 4.14 7.10
N ARG A 28 7.23 4.93 6.06
CA ARG A 28 8.18 5.28 4.99
C ARG A 28 9.44 5.97 5.51
N LEU A 29 9.31 6.80 6.54
CA LEU A 29 10.44 7.52 7.15
C LEU A 29 11.27 6.66 8.11
N ASN A 30 10.65 5.66 8.76
CA ASN A 30 11.27 4.91 9.86
C ASN A 30 11.69 3.47 9.49
N LEU A 31 11.13 2.88 8.44
CA LEU A 31 11.47 1.52 8.01
C LEU A 31 12.82 1.47 7.29
N LYS A 32 13.63 0.46 7.63
CA LYS A 32 14.86 0.14 6.91
C LYS A 32 14.52 -0.73 5.70
N GLY A 33 14.44 -0.13 4.52
CA GLY A 33 14.18 -0.83 3.27
C GLY A 33 13.52 0.07 2.24
N SER A 34 13.13 -0.51 1.12
CA SER A 34 12.24 0.16 0.17
C SER A 34 10.80 -0.13 0.55
N VAL A 35 9.92 0.85 0.41
CA VAL A 35 8.48 0.67 0.65
C VAL A 35 7.71 0.73 -0.66
N LEU A 36 6.65 -0.07 -0.74
CA LEU A 36 5.63 -0.02 -1.77
C LEU A 36 4.32 0.37 -1.09
N ASP A 37 3.86 1.58 -1.42
CA ASP A 37 2.61 2.13 -0.89
C ASP A 37 1.51 2.01 -1.95
N PRO A 38 0.42 1.24 -1.72
CA PRO A 38 -0.67 1.14 -2.67
C PRO A 38 -1.43 2.45 -2.87
N MET A 39 -1.32 3.43 -1.96
CA MET A 39 -1.93 4.76 -2.08
C MET A 39 -1.40 5.59 -3.26
N VAL A 40 -0.32 5.15 -3.93
CA VAL A 40 0.11 5.74 -5.22
C VAL A 40 -0.93 5.54 -6.32
N ARG A 41 -1.80 4.55 -6.17
CA ARG A 41 -2.98 4.30 -6.99
C ARG A 41 -4.20 4.48 -6.09
N ASP A 42 -4.60 5.73 -5.86
CA ASP A 42 -5.78 6.01 -5.04
C ASP A 42 -7.05 5.56 -5.78
N TYR A 43 -7.67 4.48 -5.30
CA TYR A 43 -8.86 3.87 -5.90
C TYR A 43 -10.18 4.32 -5.25
N ARG A 44 -10.13 5.20 -4.24
CA ARG A 44 -11.31 5.56 -3.44
C ARG A 44 -12.40 6.27 -4.25
N ASP A 45 -12.02 6.96 -5.33
CA ASP A 45 -12.95 7.64 -6.25
C ASP A 45 -13.28 6.82 -7.52
N ARG A 46 -12.89 5.53 -7.57
CA ARG A 46 -13.07 4.69 -8.77
C ARG A 46 -14.38 3.91 -8.73
N PRO A 47 -15.03 3.69 -9.89
CA PRO A 47 -16.17 2.78 -9.99
C PRO A 47 -15.77 1.33 -9.67
N MET A 48 -16.75 0.45 -9.46
CA MET A 48 -16.56 -0.97 -9.06
C MET A 48 -15.54 -1.73 -9.91
N ASP A 49 -15.47 -1.43 -11.20
CA ASP A 49 -14.53 -2.00 -12.16
C ASP A 49 -13.08 -1.73 -11.73
N GLY A 50 -12.83 -0.56 -11.15
CA GLY A 50 -11.54 -0.19 -10.57
C GLY A 50 -11.16 -0.99 -9.32
N MET A 51 -12.12 -1.63 -8.64
CA MET A 51 -11.84 -2.52 -7.50
C MET A 51 -11.20 -3.83 -7.96
N VAL A 52 -11.59 -4.35 -9.13
CA VAL A 52 -10.97 -5.56 -9.69
C VAL A 52 -9.51 -5.29 -10.03
N ASP A 53 -9.25 -4.16 -10.70
CA ASP A 53 -7.88 -3.72 -11.00
C ASP A 53 -7.06 -3.48 -9.73
N MET A 54 -7.65 -2.87 -8.70
CA MET A 54 -7.00 -2.69 -7.40
C MET A 54 -6.54 -4.02 -6.82
N VAL A 55 -7.42 -5.02 -6.75
CA VAL A 55 -7.09 -6.36 -6.21
C VAL A 55 -5.98 -7.02 -7.01
N HIS A 56 -6.02 -6.94 -8.34
CA HIS A 56 -4.97 -7.51 -9.19
C HIS A 56 -3.60 -6.84 -8.98
N ASN A 57 -3.58 -5.51 -8.91
CA ASN A 57 -2.35 -4.74 -8.69
C ASN A 57 -1.78 -4.98 -7.28
N ASP A 58 -2.62 -5.00 -6.26
CA ASP A 58 -2.21 -5.26 -4.88
C ASP A 58 -1.62 -6.66 -4.72
N LYS A 59 -2.24 -7.68 -5.33
CA LYS A 59 -1.67 -9.05 -5.34
C LYS A 59 -0.29 -9.08 -6.00
N ALA A 60 -0.16 -8.45 -7.17
CA ALA A 60 1.11 -8.41 -7.89
C ALA A 60 2.20 -7.67 -7.09
N ASP A 61 1.83 -6.62 -6.35
CA ASP A 61 2.76 -5.87 -5.51
C ASP A 61 3.15 -6.65 -4.25
N ILE A 62 2.18 -7.33 -3.60
CA ILE A 62 2.41 -8.23 -2.48
C ILE A 62 3.38 -9.36 -2.86
N ASP A 63 3.15 -10.03 -3.99
CA ASP A 63 3.99 -11.14 -4.46
C ASP A 63 5.45 -10.73 -4.72
N ARG A 64 5.70 -9.44 -4.94
CA ARG A 64 7.05 -8.88 -5.18
C ARG A 64 7.74 -8.41 -3.91
N CYS A 65 7.02 -8.30 -2.79
CA CYS A 65 7.55 -7.77 -1.54
C CYS A 65 8.08 -8.88 -0.63
N ASP A 66 9.12 -8.55 0.15
CA ASP A 66 9.70 -9.47 1.14
C ASP A 66 8.93 -9.45 2.47
N THR A 67 8.11 -8.43 2.68
CA THR A 67 7.40 -8.16 3.95
C THR A 67 6.12 -7.39 3.66
N ILE A 68 5.05 -7.72 4.39
CA ILE A 68 3.81 -6.96 4.42
C ILE A 68 3.71 -6.31 5.80
N LEU A 69 3.49 -5.00 5.84
CA LEU A 69 3.09 -4.26 7.03
C LEU A 69 1.58 -3.98 6.93
N VAL A 70 0.84 -4.29 8.00
CA VAL A 70 -0.63 -4.18 8.11
C VAL A 70 -0.98 -3.29 9.28
#